data_AF-H0QQH8-F1
#
_entry.id   AF-H0QQH8-F1
#
_cell.length_a   1.000
_cell.length_b   1.000
_cell.length_c   1.000
_cell.angle_alpha   90.00
_cell.angle_beta   90.00
_cell.angle_gamma   90.00
#
_symmetry.space_group_name_H-M   'P 1'
#
loop_
_entity.id
_entity.type
_entity.pdbx_description
1 polymer ?
#
loop_
_entity_poly.entity_id
_entity_poly.type
_entity_poly.pdbx_seq_one_letter_code
_entity_poly.pdbx_strand_id
1 'polypeptide(L)'
;MAARFLPLLVRGVRHRPLPTLGAAVAAAVLATAAWSVLANSRLLAGVMAYRRAVRAVVPDSLSLAFFDLPRFPALSPPAPDDFNVAVGLLVILGAVVAVFVREARPLAVAWLAFVGLYVLAAGPENGLRWLTGVWYKDTQRIAPFIAMTGSLLAALAIAVVTGAVVRALSARLPRANTSGRWPVPAILFTVAVVAVTGALYVGSGSYRSVERVAVAAQNYSVSNKPGTGVLSSGEQAFIERSGAMLPADAVVIGDPFNGETYFYALTGRHVVYTQLGAPTAGSAAKELLRTGFNRLGTDPAICDAVSKVGATHFYEDAPGASHGSVSLSRWPGFYNVPTDRGFEKVASAAGRTLYRITGCR
;
A
#
# COMPACT_ATOMS: atom_id res chain seq x y z
N MET A 1 -28.09 5.84 -0.83
CA MET A 1 -28.51 4.58 -1.45
C MET A 1 -29.80 4.02 -0.85
N ALA A 2 -29.96 3.91 0.47
CA ALA A 2 -31.16 3.37 1.13
C ALA A 2 -32.51 4.02 0.70
N ALA A 3 -32.53 5.33 0.43
CA ALA A 3 -33.74 6.06 0.04
C ALA A 3 -34.35 5.65 -1.32
N ARG A 4 -33.58 5.02 -2.22
CA ARG A 4 -34.09 4.56 -3.53
C ARG A 4 -34.64 3.13 -3.51
N PHE A 5 -34.29 2.33 -2.49
CA PHE A 5 -34.76 0.94 -2.35
C PHE A 5 -36.03 0.82 -1.53
N LEU A 6 -36.29 1.76 -0.62
CA LEU A 6 -37.54 1.84 0.16
C LEU A 6 -38.81 1.79 -0.72
N PRO A 7 -38.93 2.59 -1.80
CA PRO A 7 -40.15 2.57 -2.63
C PRO A 7 -40.33 1.26 -3.42
N LEU A 8 -39.25 0.56 -3.75
CA LEU A 8 -39.30 -0.74 -4.44
C LEU A 8 -39.70 -1.87 -3.49
N LEU A 9 -39.19 -1.88 -2.26
CA LEU A 9 -39.61 -2.80 -1.21
C LEU A 9 -41.09 -2.59 -0.85
N VAL A 10 -41.52 -1.33 -0.70
CA VAL A 10 -42.92 -0.99 -0.40
C VAL A 10 -43.87 -1.41 -1.55
N ARG A 11 -43.47 -1.23 -2.82
CA ARG A 11 -44.25 -1.72 -3.98
C ARG A 11 -44.28 -3.25 -4.08
N GLY A 12 -43.16 -3.92 -3.81
CA GLY A 12 -43.08 -5.39 -3.81
C GLY A 12 -43.97 -6.03 -2.75
N VAL A 13 -43.94 -5.50 -1.52
CA VAL A 13 -44.79 -5.94 -0.41
C VAL A 13 -46.28 -5.77 -0.73
N ARG A 14 -46.65 -4.73 -1.49
CA ARG A 14 -48.05 -4.44 -1.85
C ARG A 14 -48.63 -5.36 -2.93
N HIS A 15 -47.80 -5.91 -3.83
CA HIS A 15 -48.27 -6.71 -4.97
C HIS A 15 -47.90 -8.20 -4.89
N ARG A 16 -46.80 -8.56 -4.22
CA ARG A 16 -46.35 -9.95 -4.01
C ARG A 16 -45.64 -10.09 -2.65
N PRO A 17 -46.37 -10.13 -1.53
CA PRO A 17 -45.80 -10.04 -0.18
C PRO A 17 -44.86 -11.21 0.14
N LEU A 18 -45.24 -12.45 -0.20
CA LEU A 18 -44.47 -13.68 0.08
C LEU A 18 -43.06 -13.70 -0.55
N PRO A 19 -42.88 -13.49 -1.88
CA PRO A 19 -41.54 -13.49 -2.48
C PRO A 19 -40.71 -12.27 -2.09
N THR A 20 -41.34 -11.12 -1.77
CA THR A 20 -40.61 -9.92 -1.31
C THR A 20 -40.09 -10.11 0.12
N LEU A 21 -40.88 -10.73 1.00
CA LEU A 21 -40.42 -11.18 2.32
C LEU A 21 -39.33 -12.24 2.20
N GLY A 22 -39.51 -13.23 1.33
CA GLY A 22 -38.49 -14.25 1.06
C GLY A 22 -37.16 -13.65 0.60
N ALA A 23 -37.18 -12.68 -0.31
CA ALA A 23 -35.98 -11.99 -0.78
C ALA A 23 -35.33 -11.12 0.31
N ALA A 24 -36.12 -10.41 1.13
CA ALA A 24 -35.60 -9.61 2.23
C ALA A 24 -34.98 -10.48 3.34
N VAL A 25 -35.63 -11.59 3.70
CA VAL A 25 -35.08 -12.58 4.64
C VAL A 25 -33.82 -13.21 4.08
N ALA A 26 -33.81 -13.62 2.81
CA ALA A 26 -32.62 -14.16 2.16
C ALA A 26 -31.47 -13.14 2.15
N ALA A 27 -31.73 -11.87 1.83
CA ALA A 27 -30.73 -10.82 1.87
C ALA A 27 -30.20 -10.57 3.29
N ALA A 28 -31.06 -10.58 4.30
CA ALA A 28 -30.67 -10.45 5.70
C ALA A 28 -29.82 -11.63 6.15
N VAL A 29 -30.21 -12.86 5.81
CA VAL A 29 -29.44 -14.09 6.10
C VAL A 29 -28.08 -14.07 5.40
N LEU A 30 -28.01 -13.64 4.13
CA LEU A 30 -26.75 -13.51 3.42
C LEU A 30 -25.86 -12.43 4.05
N ALA A 31 -26.43 -11.30 4.47
CA ALA A 31 -25.68 -10.23 5.13
C ALA A 31 -25.15 -10.66 6.50
N THR A 32 -25.94 -11.37 7.32
CA THR A 32 -25.49 -11.90 8.61
C THR A 32 -24.48 -13.03 8.43
N ALA A 33 -24.67 -13.92 7.47
CA ALA A 33 -23.69 -14.95 7.13
C ALA A 33 -22.37 -14.30 6.69
N ALA A 34 -22.40 -13.34 5.76
CA ALA A 34 -21.22 -12.60 5.33
C ALA A 34 -20.53 -11.87 6.49
N TRP A 35 -21.30 -11.18 7.34
CA TRP A 35 -20.77 -10.53 8.53
C TRP A 35 -20.10 -11.53 9.48
N SER A 36 -20.73 -12.68 9.74
CA SER A 36 -20.17 -13.71 10.61
C SER A 36 -18.86 -14.28 10.08
N VAL A 37 -18.76 -14.52 8.77
CA VAL A 37 -17.55 -14.99 8.10
C VAL A 37 -16.45 -13.94 8.19
N LEU A 38 -16.78 -12.67 7.93
CA LEU A 38 -15.83 -11.56 7.99
C LEU A 38 -15.34 -11.32 9.42
N ALA A 39 -16.25 -11.28 10.40
CA ALA A 39 -15.93 -11.04 11.81
C ALA A 39 -15.03 -12.14 12.40
N ASN A 40 -15.16 -13.39 11.94
CA ASN A 40 -14.33 -14.51 12.39
C ASN A 40 -13.11 -14.76 11.49
N SER A 41 -12.91 -13.96 10.44
CA SER A 41 -11.78 -14.13 9.53
C SER A 41 -10.49 -13.66 10.18
N ARG A 42 -9.55 -14.60 10.40
CA ARG A 42 -8.18 -14.27 10.85
C ARG A 42 -7.46 -13.34 9.88
N LEU A 43 -7.75 -13.46 8.58
CA LEU A 43 -7.19 -12.59 7.56
C LEU A 43 -7.71 -11.16 7.75
N LEU A 44 -9.02 -10.97 7.87
CA LEU A 44 -9.58 -9.63 8.08
C LEU A 44 -9.10 -9.03 9.40
N ALA A 45 -9.08 -9.82 10.47
CA ALA A 45 -8.55 -9.39 11.76
C ALA A 45 -7.08 -8.93 11.65
N GLY A 46 -6.24 -9.68 10.93
CA GLY A 46 -4.85 -9.32 10.70
C GLY A 46 -4.68 -8.02 9.90
N VAL A 47 -5.49 -7.82 8.86
CA VAL A 47 -5.46 -6.58 8.04
C VAL A 47 -5.95 -5.37 8.84
N MET A 48 -7.07 -5.51 9.56
CA MET A 48 -7.66 -4.43 10.35
C MET A 48 -6.82 -4.06 11.58
N ALA A 49 -6.17 -5.05 12.22
CA ALA A 49 -5.31 -4.85 13.38
C ALA A 49 -3.87 -4.46 13.02
N TYR A 50 -3.54 -4.36 11.74
CA TYR A 50 -2.18 -4.04 11.29
C TYR A 50 -1.73 -2.70 11.88
N ARG A 51 -0.61 -2.72 12.61
CA ARG A 51 -0.05 -1.51 13.23
C ARG A 51 0.84 -0.79 12.23
N ARG A 52 0.61 0.51 12.05
CA ARG A 52 1.45 1.37 11.21
C ARG A 52 1.90 2.59 12.01
N ALA A 53 3.16 2.99 11.82
CA ALA A 53 3.68 4.20 12.43
C ALA A 53 2.98 5.45 11.89
N VAL A 54 3.02 6.54 12.69
CA VAL A 54 2.58 7.86 12.27
C VAL A 54 3.45 8.34 11.12
N ARG A 55 2.83 8.85 10.05
CA ARG A 55 3.52 9.32 8.85
C ARG A 55 3.53 10.85 8.72
N ALA A 56 2.47 11.51 9.16
CA ALA A 56 2.34 12.96 9.04
C ALA A 56 1.31 13.48 10.06
N VAL A 57 1.46 14.75 10.45
CA VAL A 57 0.40 15.48 11.17
C VAL A 57 -0.72 15.88 10.21
N VAL A 58 -1.85 16.36 10.74
CA VAL A 58 -3.03 16.71 9.93
C VAL A 58 -2.73 17.76 8.85
N PRO A 59 -2.06 18.89 9.14
CA PRO A 59 -1.76 19.90 8.11
C PRO A 59 -0.96 19.34 6.94
N ASP A 60 0.09 18.58 7.24
CA ASP A 60 0.93 17.93 6.23
C ASP A 60 0.14 16.87 5.46
N SER A 61 -0.71 16.10 6.13
CA SER A 61 -1.54 15.09 5.46
C SER A 61 -2.51 15.72 4.46
N LEU A 62 -3.05 16.90 4.79
CA LEU A 62 -3.92 17.66 3.89
C LEU A 62 -3.12 18.20 2.71
N SER A 63 -1.95 18.81 2.91
CA SER A 63 -1.14 19.31 1.78
C SER A 63 -0.76 18.19 0.81
N LEU A 64 -0.37 17.02 1.35
CA LEU A 64 -0.08 15.81 0.58
C LEU A 64 -1.28 15.31 -0.24
N ALA A 65 -2.48 15.35 0.35
CA ALA A 65 -3.70 14.85 -0.29
C ALA A 65 -4.26 15.82 -1.35
N PHE A 66 -4.22 17.12 -1.09
CA PHE A 66 -4.83 18.14 -1.97
C PHE A 66 -3.94 18.51 -3.16
N PHE A 67 -2.61 18.53 -2.97
CA PHE A 67 -1.68 19.03 -3.98
C PHE A 67 -0.81 17.95 -4.61
N ASP A 68 -1.25 16.68 -4.52
CA ASP A 68 -0.70 15.53 -5.26
C ASP A 68 0.84 15.48 -5.21
N LEU A 69 1.37 15.12 -4.03
CA LEU A 69 2.80 14.86 -3.88
C LEU A 69 3.12 13.48 -4.47
N PRO A 70 3.87 13.37 -5.58
CA PRO A 70 4.24 12.09 -6.17
C PRO A 70 5.47 11.45 -5.49
N ARG A 71 5.89 11.95 -4.32
CA ARG A 71 7.10 11.54 -3.58
C ARG A 71 6.78 10.96 -2.22
N PHE A 72 7.65 10.10 -1.69
CA PHE A 72 7.56 9.58 -0.32
C PHE A 72 8.17 10.60 0.67
N PRO A 73 7.36 11.24 1.55
CA PRO A 73 7.88 12.20 2.53
C PRO A 73 8.91 11.61 3.49
N ALA A 74 8.85 10.29 3.70
CA ALA A 74 9.78 9.56 4.56
C ALA A 74 11.20 9.43 3.99
N LEU A 75 11.38 9.64 2.67
CA LEU A 75 12.70 9.58 2.02
C LEU A 75 13.32 10.98 1.89
N SER A 76 12.50 12.00 1.68
CA SER A 76 12.93 13.40 1.62
C SER A 76 11.77 14.30 2.02
N PRO A 77 12.00 15.34 2.85
CA PRO A 77 10.98 16.32 3.18
C PRO A 77 10.45 16.95 1.90
N PRO A 78 9.13 17.07 1.72
CA PRO A 78 8.56 17.66 0.52
C PRO A 78 8.91 19.16 0.43
N ALA A 79 9.42 19.58 -0.72
CA ALA A 79 9.61 20.99 -1.04
C ALA A 79 8.35 21.58 -1.72
N PRO A 80 8.14 22.91 -1.71
CA PRO A 80 7.01 23.53 -2.41
C PRO A 80 6.91 23.16 -3.90
N ASP A 81 8.05 23.05 -4.57
CA ASP A 81 8.13 22.66 -5.99
C ASP A 81 7.78 21.18 -6.23
N ASP A 82 7.66 20.39 -5.15
CA ASP A 82 7.22 19.01 -5.24
C ASP A 82 5.70 18.83 -5.35
N PHE A 83 4.93 19.89 -5.17
CA PHE A 83 3.49 19.81 -5.27
C PHE A 83 3.01 20.09 -6.68
N ASN A 84 2.04 19.32 -7.16
CA ASN A 84 1.35 19.63 -8.41
C ASN A 84 0.25 20.67 -8.14
N VAL A 85 0.67 21.88 -7.77
CA VAL A 85 -0.22 22.94 -7.28
C VAL A 85 -1.31 23.28 -8.29
N ALA A 86 -0.97 23.37 -9.57
CA ALA A 86 -1.94 23.67 -10.63
C ALA A 86 -3.05 22.61 -10.71
N VAL A 87 -2.69 21.32 -10.65
CA VAL A 87 -3.68 20.23 -10.64
C VAL A 87 -4.48 20.25 -9.34
N GLY A 88 -3.84 20.41 -8.17
CA GLY A 88 -4.54 20.50 -6.89
C GLY A 88 -5.58 21.63 -6.85
N LEU A 89 -5.23 22.81 -7.36
CA LEU A 89 -6.15 23.94 -7.50
C LEU A 89 -7.33 23.63 -8.43
N LEU A 90 -7.09 22.93 -9.54
CA LEU A 90 -8.16 22.48 -10.44
C LEU A 90 -9.08 21.45 -9.78
N VAL A 91 -8.54 20.54 -8.97
CA VAL A 91 -9.35 19.58 -8.19
C VAL A 91 -10.23 20.32 -7.20
N ILE A 92 -9.67 21.29 -6.45
CA ILE A 92 -10.43 22.13 -5.51
C ILE A 92 -11.51 22.91 -6.24
N LEU A 93 -11.18 23.55 -7.37
CA LEU A 93 -12.17 24.25 -8.20
C LEU A 93 -13.26 23.30 -8.69
N GLY A 94 -12.92 22.09 -9.11
CA GLY A 94 -13.85 21.04 -9.49
C GLY A 94 -14.78 20.62 -8.37
N ALA A 95 -14.25 20.49 -7.14
CA ALA A 95 -15.03 20.21 -5.95
C ALA A 95 -16.02 21.35 -5.64
N VAL A 96 -15.59 22.60 -5.78
CA VAL A 96 -16.47 23.79 -5.63
C VAL A 96 -17.56 23.79 -6.70
N VAL A 97 -17.20 23.55 -7.97
CA VAL A 97 -18.16 23.45 -9.09
C VAL A 97 -19.17 22.33 -8.84
N ALA A 98 -18.74 21.19 -8.32
CA ALA A 98 -19.60 20.06 -8.01
C ALA A 98 -20.67 20.37 -6.94
N VAL A 99 -20.48 21.38 -6.08
CA VAL A 99 -21.54 21.85 -5.16
C VAL A 99 -22.73 22.40 -5.93
N PHE A 100 -22.45 23.08 -7.05
CA PHE A 100 -23.46 23.70 -7.92
C PHE A 100 -24.03 22.73 -8.97
N VAL A 101 -23.29 21.66 -9.32
CA VAL A 101 -23.74 20.62 -10.26
C VAL A 101 -24.27 19.41 -9.47
N ARG A 102 -25.60 19.27 -9.36
CA ARG A 102 -26.26 18.25 -8.52
C ARG A 102 -25.77 16.83 -8.80
N GLU A 103 -25.53 16.51 -10.06
CA GLU A 103 -25.08 15.21 -10.55
C GLU A 103 -23.63 14.92 -10.15
N ALA A 104 -22.80 15.95 -9.94
CA ALA A 104 -21.40 15.83 -9.57
C ALA A 104 -21.15 15.84 -8.06
N ARG A 105 -22.12 16.25 -7.23
CA ARG A 105 -21.98 16.25 -5.76
C ARG A 105 -21.44 14.93 -5.17
N PRO A 106 -21.90 13.74 -5.60
CA PRO A 106 -21.39 12.48 -5.06
C PRO A 106 -19.87 12.31 -5.31
N LEU A 107 -19.34 12.86 -6.40
CA LEU A 107 -17.91 12.80 -6.71
C LEU A 107 -17.09 13.63 -5.72
N ALA A 108 -17.54 14.86 -5.41
CA ALA A 108 -16.89 15.70 -4.41
C ALA A 108 -16.95 15.07 -3.00
N VAL A 109 -18.08 14.47 -2.64
CA VAL A 109 -18.23 13.75 -1.36
C VAL A 109 -17.29 12.54 -1.30
N ALA A 110 -17.19 11.76 -2.38
CA ALA A 110 -16.28 10.61 -2.46
C ALA A 110 -14.82 11.04 -2.32
N TRP A 111 -14.41 12.09 -3.03
CA TRP A 111 -13.06 12.64 -2.92
C TRP A 111 -12.74 13.10 -1.49
N LEU A 112 -13.62 13.87 -0.85
CA LEU A 112 -13.44 14.30 0.55
C LEU A 112 -13.41 13.12 1.51
N ALA A 113 -14.21 12.06 1.28
CA ALA A 113 -14.17 10.86 2.08
C ALA A 113 -12.80 10.17 2.00
N PHE A 114 -12.21 10.04 0.80
CA PHE A 114 -10.87 9.48 0.64
C PHE A 114 -9.78 10.36 1.23
N VAL A 115 -9.89 11.69 1.13
CA VAL A 115 -8.99 12.62 1.84
C VAL A 115 -9.08 12.40 3.35
N GLY A 116 -10.29 12.28 3.91
CA GLY A 116 -10.48 11.99 5.33
C GLY A 116 -9.86 10.65 5.75
N LEU A 117 -10.07 9.59 4.97
CA LEU A 117 -9.44 8.29 5.20
C LEU A 117 -7.91 8.36 5.11
N TYR A 118 -7.37 9.15 4.19
CA TYR A 118 -5.93 9.35 4.06
C TYR A 118 -5.34 10.05 5.30
N VAL A 119 -5.99 11.12 5.78
CA VAL A 119 -5.58 11.83 7.00
C VAL A 119 -5.64 10.90 8.22
N LEU A 120 -6.69 10.09 8.35
CA LEU A 120 -6.80 9.08 9.43
C LEU A 120 -5.68 8.04 9.36
N ALA A 121 -5.33 7.57 8.16
CA ALA A 121 -4.25 6.61 7.95
C ALA A 121 -2.86 7.22 8.21
N ALA A 122 -2.68 8.52 7.96
CA ALA A 122 -1.41 9.22 8.12
C ALA A 122 -1.11 9.61 9.58
N GLY A 123 -2.15 9.98 10.35
CA GLY A 123 -2.05 10.59 11.69
C GLY A 123 -1.62 9.62 12.81
N PRO A 124 -1.99 9.88 14.09
CA PRO A 124 -1.87 8.93 15.20
C PRO A 124 -3.05 7.94 15.27
N GLU A 125 -2.95 6.91 16.12
CA GLU A 125 -4.07 6.00 16.40
C GLU A 125 -5.22 6.76 17.09
N ASN A 126 -6.45 6.53 16.65
CA ASN A 126 -7.67 7.17 17.17
C ASN A 126 -8.90 6.28 16.93
N GLY A 127 -10.04 6.64 17.52
CA GLY A 127 -11.28 5.84 17.44
C GLY A 127 -11.88 5.66 16.05
N LEU A 128 -11.42 6.40 15.02
CA LEU A 128 -11.88 6.30 13.64
C LEU A 128 -10.85 5.69 12.70
N ARG A 129 -9.59 5.55 13.12
CA ARG A 129 -8.51 5.05 12.26
C ARG A 129 -8.74 3.62 11.79
N TRP A 130 -9.51 2.82 12.51
CA TRP A 130 -9.90 1.47 12.10
C TRP A 130 -10.62 1.44 10.74
N LEU A 131 -11.28 2.54 10.33
CA LEU A 131 -11.91 2.68 9.00
C LEU A 131 -10.90 2.52 7.84
N THR A 132 -9.62 2.76 8.12
CA THR A 132 -8.52 2.62 7.16
C THR A 132 -7.88 1.23 7.18
N GLY A 133 -8.36 0.35 8.07
CA GLY A 133 -7.81 -0.98 8.31
C GLY A 133 -7.82 -1.87 7.08
N VAL A 134 -8.86 -1.79 6.22
CA VAL A 134 -8.95 -2.53 4.95
C VAL A 134 -7.74 -2.26 4.04
N TRP A 135 -7.14 -1.08 4.17
CA TRP A 135 -5.93 -0.67 3.47
C TRP A 135 -4.68 -0.76 4.36
N TYR A 136 -4.66 -1.62 5.38
CA TYR A 136 -3.54 -1.79 6.33
C TYR A 136 -3.13 -0.49 7.03
N LYS A 137 -4.06 0.47 7.15
CA LYS A 137 -3.79 1.83 7.60
C LYS A 137 -2.67 2.51 6.79
N ASP A 138 -2.53 2.14 5.51
CA ASP A 138 -1.46 2.57 4.62
C ASP A 138 -1.95 3.68 3.67
N THR A 139 -1.38 4.88 3.81
CA THR A 139 -1.75 6.04 2.98
C THR A 139 -1.52 5.80 1.48
N GLN A 140 -0.56 4.94 1.11
CA GLN A 140 -0.22 4.64 -0.29
C GLN A 140 -1.31 3.85 -1.00
N ARG A 141 -2.11 3.09 -0.24
CA ARG A 141 -3.24 2.34 -0.78
C ARG A 141 -4.50 3.19 -0.89
N ILE A 142 -4.54 4.35 -0.23
CA ILE A 142 -5.68 5.28 -0.24
C ILE A 142 -5.47 6.42 -1.25
N ALA A 143 -4.23 6.91 -1.40
CA ALA A 143 -3.89 8.01 -2.31
C ALA A 143 -4.38 7.82 -3.77
N PRO A 144 -4.36 6.62 -4.38
CA PRO A 144 -4.88 6.42 -5.74
C PRO A 144 -6.35 6.78 -5.89
N PHE A 145 -7.17 6.58 -4.84
CA PHE A 145 -8.58 6.95 -4.88
C PHE A 145 -8.77 8.47 -4.88
N ILE A 146 -7.94 9.20 -4.13
CA ILE A 146 -7.91 10.66 -4.14
C ILE A 146 -7.54 11.16 -5.54
N ALA A 147 -6.48 10.61 -6.14
CA ALA A 147 -6.05 10.97 -7.49
C ALA A 147 -7.12 10.66 -8.54
N MET A 148 -7.76 9.48 -8.45
CA MET A 148 -8.81 9.06 -9.37
C MET A 148 -10.03 10.00 -9.30
N THR A 149 -10.60 10.22 -8.12
CA THR A 149 -11.75 11.13 -8.00
C THR A 149 -11.35 12.59 -8.26
N GLY A 150 -10.13 12.98 -7.88
CA GLY A 150 -9.59 14.31 -8.14
C GLY A 150 -9.46 14.60 -9.63
N SER A 151 -8.94 13.67 -10.43
CA SER A 151 -8.81 13.84 -11.88
C SER A 151 -10.15 14.13 -12.57
N LEU A 152 -11.23 13.47 -12.12
CA LEU A 152 -12.58 13.71 -12.60
C LEU A 152 -13.11 15.10 -12.20
N LEU A 153 -12.79 15.56 -10.98
CA LEU A 153 -13.13 16.91 -10.53
C LEU A 153 -12.35 17.97 -11.32
N ALA A 154 -11.06 17.78 -11.57
CA ALA A 154 -10.26 18.66 -12.40
C ALA A 154 -10.80 18.73 -13.83
N ALA A 155 -11.21 17.60 -14.42
CA ALA A 155 -11.85 17.56 -15.72
C ALA A 155 -13.20 18.32 -15.73
N LEU A 156 -14.01 18.17 -14.69
CA LEU A 156 -15.25 18.95 -14.52
C LEU A 156 -14.96 20.45 -14.46
N ALA A 157 -13.94 20.88 -13.72
CA ALA A 157 -13.54 22.28 -13.65
C ALA A 157 -13.17 22.82 -15.02
N ILE A 158 -12.30 22.11 -15.76
CA ILE A 158 -11.89 22.48 -17.12
C ILE A 158 -13.11 22.58 -18.05
N ALA A 159 -14.00 21.58 -18.03
CA ALA A 159 -15.17 21.57 -18.89
C ALA A 159 -16.12 22.76 -18.62
N VAL A 160 -16.40 23.05 -17.34
CA VAL A 160 -17.31 24.14 -16.96
C VAL A 160 -16.70 25.50 -17.26
N VAL A 161 -15.42 25.71 -16.92
CA VAL A 161 -14.72 26.98 -17.17
C VAL A 161 -14.58 27.23 -18.68
N THR A 162 -14.07 26.25 -19.44
CA THR A 162 -13.93 26.38 -20.89
C THR A 162 -15.28 26.58 -21.56
N GLY A 163 -16.33 25.87 -21.13
CA GLY A 163 -17.68 26.05 -21.63
C GLY A 163 -18.25 27.44 -21.33
N ALA A 164 -17.96 28.03 -20.16
CA ALA A 164 -18.34 29.40 -19.84
C ALA A 164 -17.61 30.42 -20.72
N VAL A 165 -16.29 30.26 -20.89
CA VAL A 165 -15.45 31.14 -21.73
C VAL A 165 -15.89 31.07 -23.19
N VAL A 166 -16.05 29.88 -23.76
CA VAL A 166 -16.47 29.70 -25.16
C VAL A 166 -17.86 30.28 -25.40
N ARG A 167 -18.80 30.11 -24.48
CA ARG A 167 -20.13 30.75 -24.58
C ARG A 167 -20.03 32.28 -24.54
N ALA A 168 -19.24 32.84 -23.63
CA ALA A 168 -19.05 34.28 -23.53
C ALA A 168 -18.40 34.88 -24.78
N LEU A 169 -17.39 34.20 -25.35
CA LEU A 169 -16.75 34.60 -26.59
C LEU A 169 -17.70 34.46 -27.79
N SER A 170 -18.42 33.35 -27.89
CA SER A 170 -19.37 33.10 -28.99
C SER A 170 -20.52 34.10 -28.97
N ALA A 171 -20.96 34.56 -27.80
CA ALA A 171 -21.99 35.59 -27.67
C ALA A 171 -21.55 36.97 -28.18
N ARG A 172 -20.23 37.23 -28.27
CA ARG A 172 -19.66 38.49 -28.79
C ARG A 172 -19.37 38.45 -30.29
N LEU A 173 -19.34 37.26 -30.89
CA LEU A 173 -19.12 37.11 -32.32
C LEU A 173 -20.40 37.50 -33.09
N PRO A 174 -20.31 38.22 -34.22
CA PRO A 174 -21.45 38.45 -35.09
C PRO A 174 -22.09 37.10 -35.43
N ARG A 175 -23.43 37.01 -35.40
CA ARG A 175 -24.13 35.84 -35.96
C ARG A 175 -23.83 35.80 -37.45
N ALA A 176 -22.78 35.08 -37.83
CA ALA A 176 -22.46 34.86 -39.23
C ALA A 176 -23.67 34.12 -39.82
N ASN A 177 -24.31 34.75 -40.82
CA ASN A 177 -25.45 34.22 -41.56
C ASN A 177 -24.95 33.07 -42.44
N THR A 178 -24.46 32.01 -41.79
CA THR A 178 -23.88 30.85 -42.44
C THR A 178 -24.97 29.80 -42.49
N SER A 179 -25.53 29.66 -43.68
CA SER A 179 -26.35 28.52 -44.13
C SER A 179 -25.58 27.17 -44.10
N GLY A 180 -24.52 27.05 -43.30
CA GLY A 180 -23.50 26.01 -43.41
C GLY A 180 -23.01 25.43 -42.07
N ARG A 181 -23.62 24.30 -41.69
CA ARG A 181 -23.07 23.01 -41.23
C ARG A 181 -21.92 22.89 -40.19
N TRP A 182 -21.13 23.90 -39.89
CA TRP A 182 -19.94 23.74 -39.02
C TRP A 182 -20.22 24.17 -37.58
N PRO A 183 -20.06 23.28 -36.57
CA PRO A 183 -20.35 23.59 -35.18
C PRO A 183 -19.20 24.38 -34.53
N VAL A 184 -19.00 25.65 -34.96
CA VAL A 184 -17.91 26.53 -34.51
C VAL A 184 -17.74 26.57 -32.98
N PRO A 185 -18.80 26.69 -32.15
CA PRO A 185 -18.66 26.66 -30.69
C PRO A 185 -18.12 25.33 -30.16
N ALA A 186 -18.50 24.21 -30.78
CA ALA A 186 -17.99 22.89 -30.40
C ALA A 186 -16.51 22.75 -30.76
N ILE A 187 -16.11 23.24 -31.95
CA ILE A 187 -14.70 23.26 -32.38
C ILE A 187 -13.88 24.12 -31.42
N LEU A 188 -14.33 25.34 -31.10
CA LEU A 188 -13.65 26.23 -30.15
C LEU A 188 -13.52 25.60 -28.76
N PHE A 189 -14.58 24.93 -28.29
CA PHE A 189 -14.53 24.18 -27.04
C PHE A 189 -13.49 23.06 -27.08
N THR A 190 -13.51 22.22 -28.12
CA THR A 190 -12.54 21.12 -28.26
C THR A 190 -11.11 21.64 -28.32
N VAL A 191 -10.84 22.67 -29.12
CA VAL A 191 -9.51 23.29 -29.23
C VAL A 191 -9.05 23.87 -27.89
N ALA A 192 -9.92 24.59 -27.18
CA ALA A 192 -9.60 25.16 -25.88
C ALA A 192 -9.34 24.08 -24.82
N VAL A 193 -10.14 23.01 -24.79
CA VAL A 193 -9.90 21.87 -23.89
C VAL A 193 -8.56 21.22 -24.20
N VAL A 194 -8.26 20.91 -25.47
CA VAL A 194 -6.98 20.31 -25.88
C VAL A 194 -5.81 21.22 -25.52
N ALA A 195 -5.92 22.52 -25.76
CA ALA A 195 -4.88 23.49 -25.42
C ALA A 195 -4.64 23.58 -23.90
N VAL A 196 -5.70 23.67 -23.10
CA VAL A 196 -5.60 23.73 -21.63
C VAL A 196 -5.02 22.43 -21.07
N THR A 197 -5.52 21.27 -21.51
CA THR A 197 -4.98 19.97 -21.07
C THR A 197 -3.53 19.78 -21.50
N GLY A 198 -3.16 20.19 -22.72
CA GLY A 198 -1.78 20.16 -23.19
C GLY A 198 -0.86 21.07 -22.37
N ALA A 199 -1.30 22.30 -22.08
CA ALA A 199 -0.57 23.23 -21.23
C ALA A 199 -0.39 22.71 -19.80
N LEU A 200 -1.42 22.07 -19.23
CA LEU A 200 -1.33 21.42 -17.91
C LEU A 200 -0.38 20.22 -17.93
N TYR A 201 -0.43 19.40 -18.98
CA TYR A 201 0.49 18.27 -19.13
C TYR A 201 1.94 18.75 -19.16
N VAL A 202 2.27 19.71 -20.03
CA VAL A 202 3.63 20.26 -20.14
C VAL A 202 4.04 21.01 -18.86
N GLY A 203 3.20 21.92 -18.37
CA GLY A 203 3.49 22.76 -17.21
C GLY A 203 3.60 22.00 -15.89
N SER A 204 3.01 20.81 -15.78
CA SER A 204 3.17 19.90 -14.63
C SER A 204 4.33 18.91 -14.80
N GLY A 205 5.18 19.05 -15.82
CA GLY A 205 6.27 18.11 -16.09
C GLY A 205 5.77 16.72 -16.49
N SER A 206 4.78 16.68 -17.39
CA SER A 206 4.05 15.45 -17.76
C SER A 206 3.39 14.79 -16.55
N TYR A 207 2.65 15.57 -15.75
CA TYR A 207 2.05 15.16 -14.47
C TYR A 207 3.07 14.56 -13.47
N ARG A 208 4.27 15.14 -13.41
CA ARG A 208 5.40 14.70 -12.58
C ARG A 208 5.77 13.23 -12.84
N SER A 209 5.78 12.83 -14.11
CA SER A 209 6.02 11.44 -14.54
C SER A 209 7.37 10.91 -14.05
N VAL A 210 8.42 11.72 -14.11
CA VAL A 210 9.78 11.36 -13.67
C VAL A 210 9.79 11.01 -12.17
N GLU A 211 9.16 11.84 -11.34
CA GLU A 211 9.06 11.59 -9.90
C GLU A 211 8.25 10.34 -9.58
N ARG A 212 7.14 10.13 -10.28
CA ARG A 212 6.30 8.93 -10.11
C ARG A 212 7.07 7.66 -10.49
N VAL A 213 7.79 7.69 -11.61
CA VAL A 213 8.65 6.58 -12.03
C VAL A 213 9.76 6.36 -11.02
N ALA A 214 10.42 7.41 -10.54
CA ALA A 214 11.48 7.31 -9.53
C ALA A 214 10.96 6.65 -8.25
N VAL A 215 9.79 7.05 -7.75
CA VAL A 215 9.13 6.47 -6.58
C VAL A 215 8.76 5.00 -6.79
N ALA A 216 8.21 4.65 -7.95
CA ALA A 216 7.91 3.25 -8.27
C ALA A 216 9.21 2.42 -8.31
N ALA A 217 10.25 2.96 -8.97
CA ALA A 217 11.55 2.33 -9.14
C ALA A 217 12.31 2.13 -7.82
N GLN A 218 12.07 2.95 -6.78
CA GLN A 218 12.70 2.77 -5.47
C GLN A 218 12.47 1.36 -4.91
N ASN A 219 11.29 0.75 -5.14
CA ASN A 219 10.99 -0.60 -4.66
C ASN A 219 11.80 -1.70 -5.39
N TYR A 220 12.42 -1.35 -6.51
CA TYR A 220 13.27 -2.23 -7.32
C TYR A 220 14.75 -1.84 -7.24
N SER A 221 15.09 -0.84 -6.42
CA SER A 221 16.49 -0.42 -6.25
C SER A 221 17.26 -1.44 -5.42
N VAL A 222 18.45 -1.82 -5.90
CA VAL A 222 19.39 -2.68 -5.18
C VAL A 222 20.42 -1.79 -4.50
N SER A 223 20.69 -2.07 -3.23
CA SER A 223 21.67 -1.34 -2.44
C SER A 223 22.86 -2.23 -2.10
N ASN A 224 24.06 -1.66 -2.10
CA ASN A 224 25.25 -2.35 -1.59
C ASN A 224 25.22 -2.49 -0.06
N LYS A 225 24.35 -1.76 0.65
CA LYS A 225 24.21 -1.84 2.11
C LYS A 225 23.32 -3.05 2.47
N PRO A 226 23.82 -4.03 3.24
CA PRO A 226 23.03 -5.17 3.70
C PRO A 226 21.73 -4.73 4.37
N GLY A 227 20.65 -5.48 4.10
CA GLY A 227 19.33 -5.22 4.67
C GLY A 227 18.78 -3.80 4.42
N THR A 228 19.12 -3.19 3.28
CA THR A 228 18.39 -2.05 2.72
C THR A 228 17.68 -2.48 1.43
N GLY A 229 16.37 -2.24 1.33
CA GLY A 229 15.54 -2.73 0.23
C GLY A 229 15.05 -4.18 0.43
N VAL A 230 14.90 -4.95 -0.65
CA VAL A 230 14.44 -6.35 -0.58
C VAL A 230 15.61 -7.29 -0.29
N LEU A 231 16.66 -7.20 -1.12
CA LEU A 231 17.95 -7.89 -0.99
C LEU A 231 19.07 -6.92 -1.38
N SER A 232 20.21 -7.05 -0.74
CA SER A 232 21.42 -6.28 -1.05
C SER A 232 22.19 -6.84 -2.25
N SER A 233 23.06 -6.04 -2.84
CA SER A 233 23.87 -6.44 -4.00
C SER A 233 24.63 -7.74 -3.74
N GLY A 234 24.43 -8.73 -4.60
CA GLY A 234 25.07 -10.05 -4.52
C GLY A 234 24.45 -11.03 -3.53
N GLU A 235 23.51 -10.59 -2.68
CA GLU A 235 22.83 -11.44 -1.69
C GLU A 235 21.96 -12.50 -2.35
N GLN A 236 21.18 -12.14 -3.37
CA GLN A 236 20.40 -13.10 -4.16
C GLN A 236 21.29 -14.21 -4.72
N ALA A 237 22.40 -13.84 -5.36
CA ALA A 237 23.32 -14.80 -5.95
C ALA A 237 24.01 -15.68 -4.89
N PHE A 238 24.26 -15.14 -3.69
CA PHE A 238 24.74 -15.94 -2.55
C PHE A 238 23.69 -16.94 -2.09
N ILE A 239 22.42 -16.51 -1.93
CA ILE A 239 21.31 -17.37 -1.51
C ILE A 239 21.09 -18.50 -2.52
N GLU A 240 21.06 -18.19 -3.82
CA GLU A 240 20.89 -19.18 -4.89
C GLU A 240 22.01 -20.23 -4.89
N ARG A 241 23.28 -19.80 -4.83
CA ARG A 241 24.42 -20.71 -4.77
C ARG A 241 24.45 -21.55 -3.49
N SER A 242 24.19 -20.92 -2.35
CA SER A 242 24.21 -21.61 -1.04
C SER A 242 23.04 -22.58 -0.93
N GLY A 243 21.86 -22.19 -1.43
CA GLY A 243 20.70 -23.05 -1.54
C GLY A 243 21.02 -24.31 -2.33
N ALA A 244 21.69 -24.19 -3.49
CA ALA A 244 22.10 -25.34 -4.31
C ALA A 244 22.97 -26.38 -3.55
N MET A 245 23.69 -25.96 -2.51
CA MET A 245 24.52 -26.84 -1.66
C MET A 245 23.73 -27.51 -0.53
N LEU A 246 22.52 -27.02 -0.22
CA LEU A 246 21.69 -27.54 0.84
C LEU A 246 20.93 -28.81 0.41
N PRO A 247 20.78 -29.81 1.31
CA PRO A 247 19.85 -30.91 1.16
C PRO A 247 18.41 -30.44 0.89
N ALA A 248 17.59 -31.29 0.25
CA ALA A 248 16.21 -30.95 -0.09
C ALA A 248 15.31 -30.74 1.14
N ASP A 249 15.61 -31.42 2.24
CA ASP A 249 14.91 -31.34 3.53
C ASP A 249 15.50 -30.26 4.46
N ALA A 250 16.49 -29.48 4.01
CA ALA A 250 17.08 -28.42 4.80
C ALA A 250 16.04 -27.34 5.16
N VAL A 251 16.01 -26.99 6.45
CA VAL A 251 15.25 -25.87 7.00
C VAL A 251 16.23 -24.81 7.50
N VAL A 252 16.16 -23.62 6.89
CA VAL A 252 17.00 -22.46 7.21
C VAL A 252 16.31 -21.57 8.25
N ILE A 253 17.08 -21.09 9.24
CA ILE A 253 16.65 -20.11 10.24
C ILE A 253 17.55 -18.87 10.19
N GLY A 254 17.00 -17.70 10.52
CA GLY A 254 17.68 -16.41 10.48
C GLY A 254 16.67 -15.27 10.64
N ASP A 255 17.11 -14.04 10.41
CA ASP A 255 16.18 -12.90 10.37
C ASP A 255 15.49 -12.83 8.99
N PRO A 256 14.15 -12.91 8.90
CA PRO A 256 13.47 -12.77 7.63
C PRO A 256 13.77 -11.44 6.92
N PHE A 257 14.12 -10.37 7.64
CA PHE A 257 14.47 -9.06 7.08
C PHE A 257 15.90 -8.96 6.55
N ASN A 258 16.78 -9.93 6.81
CA ASN A 258 18.15 -9.95 6.30
C ASN A 258 18.43 -11.11 5.34
N GLY A 259 17.38 -11.71 4.77
CA GLY A 259 17.51 -12.63 3.64
C GLY A 259 16.98 -14.05 3.88
N GLU A 260 16.73 -14.46 5.14
CA GLU A 260 16.35 -15.86 5.45
C GLU A 260 15.14 -16.33 4.64
N THR A 261 14.08 -15.52 4.61
CA THR A 261 12.81 -15.88 3.97
C THR A 261 12.96 -16.14 2.47
N TYR A 262 13.98 -15.57 1.83
CA TYR A 262 14.21 -15.69 0.40
C TYR A 262 14.89 -17.01 0.02
N PHE A 263 15.44 -17.78 0.96
CA PHE A 263 15.85 -19.17 0.67
C PHE A 263 14.65 -19.97 0.14
N TYR A 264 13.46 -19.77 0.70
CA TYR A 264 12.25 -20.40 0.18
C TYR A 264 11.88 -19.88 -1.21
N ALA A 265 11.76 -18.56 -1.36
CA ALA A 265 11.29 -17.96 -2.62
C ALA A 265 12.23 -18.19 -3.80
N LEU A 266 13.55 -18.20 -3.58
CA LEU A 266 14.56 -18.28 -4.64
C LEU A 266 15.07 -19.71 -4.87
N THR A 267 15.02 -20.56 -3.85
CA THR A 267 15.67 -21.88 -3.92
C THR A 267 14.74 -23.04 -3.57
N GLY A 268 13.52 -22.77 -3.07
CA GLY A 268 12.58 -23.80 -2.62
C GLY A 268 12.97 -24.50 -1.33
N ARG A 269 14.04 -24.08 -0.64
CA ARG A 269 14.45 -24.64 0.67
C ARG A 269 13.52 -24.13 1.75
N HIS A 270 13.19 -24.98 2.71
CA HIS A 270 12.28 -24.60 3.80
C HIS A 270 12.94 -23.55 4.70
N VAL A 271 12.11 -22.68 5.28
CA VAL A 271 12.54 -21.61 6.18
C VAL A 271 11.67 -21.59 7.43
N VAL A 272 12.21 -21.17 8.56
CA VAL A 272 11.45 -21.08 9.82
C VAL A 272 10.48 -19.90 9.77
N TYR A 273 10.89 -18.77 9.18
CA TYR A 273 10.08 -17.56 9.05
C TYR A 273 9.74 -17.28 7.58
N THR A 274 8.55 -17.73 7.17
CA THR A 274 8.09 -17.64 5.78
C THR A 274 7.56 -16.27 5.36
N GLN A 275 7.52 -15.27 6.26
CA GLN A 275 6.95 -13.96 5.98
C GLN A 275 7.72 -12.83 6.68
N LEU A 276 7.93 -11.73 5.95
CA LEU A 276 8.41 -10.47 6.50
C LEU A 276 7.38 -9.89 7.50
N GLY A 277 7.83 -9.33 8.62
CA GLY A 277 6.97 -8.55 9.52
C GLY A 277 6.24 -9.33 10.62
N ALA A 278 6.54 -10.61 10.77
CA ALA A 278 6.08 -11.54 11.81
C ALA A 278 4.64 -12.08 11.65
N PRO A 279 4.55 -13.40 11.45
CA PRO A 279 3.45 -14.22 11.92
C PRO A 279 4.03 -15.30 12.84
N THR A 280 4.68 -14.90 13.94
CA THR A 280 4.98 -15.83 15.05
C THR A 280 3.74 -16.16 15.88
N ALA A 281 2.57 -15.59 15.53
CA ALA A 281 1.30 -15.84 16.21
C ALA A 281 0.99 -17.35 16.25
N GLY A 282 1.15 -17.94 17.44
CA GLY A 282 0.82 -19.33 17.72
C GLY A 282 1.99 -20.29 17.90
N SER A 283 3.27 -19.85 17.87
CA SER A 283 4.40 -20.73 18.18
C SER A 283 5.37 -20.11 19.20
N ALA A 284 5.31 -20.62 20.44
CA ALA A 284 6.24 -20.25 21.51
C ALA A 284 7.71 -20.56 21.13
N ALA A 285 7.95 -21.63 20.37
CA ALA A 285 9.28 -21.98 19.89
C ALA A 285 9.84 -20.92 18.92
N LYS A 286 9.06 -20.49 17.93
CA LYS A 286 9.48 -19.42 17.01
C LYS A 286 9.73 -18.10 17.75
N GLU A 287 8.90 -17.78 18.74
CA GLU A 287 9.07 -16.55 19.53
C GLU A 287 10.34 -16.59 20.41
N LEU A 288 10.64 -17.75 21.01
CA LEU A 288 11.86 -17.96 21.78
C LEU A 288 13.10 -17.85 20.89
N LEU A 289 13.09 -18.44 19.70
CA LEU A 289 14.20 -18.35 18.74
C LEU A 289 14.41 -16.92 18.25
N ARG A 290 13.33 -16.22 17.87
CA ARG A 290 13.37 -14.81 17.45
C ARG A 290 14.09 -13.91 18.46
N THR A 291 13.88 -14.16 19.75
CA THR A 291 14.40 -13.31 20.84
C THR A 291 15.68 -13.84 21.47
N GLY A 292 16.08 -15.07 21.19
CA GLY A 292 17.15 -15.73 21.96
C GLY A 292 17.98 -16.79 21.25
N PHE A 293 17.88 -16.92 19.92
CA PHE A 293 18.68 -17.91 19.18
C PHE A 293 20.19 -17.81 19.44
N ASN A 294 20.72 -16.61 19.70
CA ASN A 294 22.11 -16.36 20.09
C ASN A 294 22.56 -17.00 21.43
N ARG A 295 21.63 -17.57 22.20
CA ARG A 295 21.93 -18.39 23.38
C ARG A 295 22.07 -19.89 23.08
N LEU A 296 22.09 -20.28 21.80
CA LEU A 296 22.34 -21.66 21.39
C LEU A 296 23.63 -22.19 22.03
N GLY A 297 23.56 -23.38 22.63
CA GLY A 297 24.67 -24.00 23.37
C GLY A 297 24.81 -23.55 24.83
N THR A 298 24.08 -22.52 25.28
CA THR A 298 24.06 -22.08 26.69
C THR A 298 22.70 -22.25 27.37
N ASP A 299 21.61 -22.22 26.59
CA ASP A 299 20.24 -22.38 27.05
C ASP A 299 19.60 -23.62 26.38
N PRO A 300 19.35 -24.73 27.10
CA PRO A 300 18.76 -25.95 26.54
C PRO A 300 17.40 -25.71 25.88
N ALA A 301 16.62 -24.73 26.34
CA ALA A 301 15.32 -24.41 25.75
C ALA A 301 15.45 -23.91 24.30
N ILE A 302 16.60 -23.34 23.92
CA ILE A 302 16.89 -22.95 22.53
C ILE A 302 17.06 -24.19 21.65
N CYS A 303 17.77 -25.22 22.12
CA CYS A 303 17.94 -26.45 21.35
C CYS A 303 16.63 -27.25 21.21
N ASP A 304 15.80 -27.26 22.25
CA ASP A 304 14.44 -27.79 22.17
C ASP A 304 13.60 -27.04 21.13
N ALA A 305 13.70 -25.71 21.10
CA ALA A 305 12.98 -24.89 20.14
C ALA A 305 13.49 -25.09 18.71
N VAL A 306 14.81 -25.16 18.49
CA VAL A 306 15.45 -25.50 17.21
C VAL A 306 14.92 -26.83 16.68
N SER A 307 14.89 -27.86 17.55
CA SER A 307 14.38 -29.18 17.21
C SER A 307 12.88 -29.16 16.86
N LYS A 308 12.06 -28.44 17.65
CA LYS A 308 10.62 -28.28 17.41
C LYS A 308 10.28 -27.60 16.09
N VAL A 309 11.10 -26.64 15.65
CA VAL A 309 10.90 -25.98 14.34
C VAL A 309 11.63 -26.69 13.20
N GLY A 310 12.40 -27.74 13.51
CA GLY A 310 13.17 -28.51 12.54
C GLY A 310 14.34 -27.74 11.91
N ALA A 311 14.84 -26.69 12.55
CA ALA A 311 15.91 -25.87 11.98
C ALA A 311 17.22 -26.67 11.87
N THR A 312 17.80 -26.69 10.66
CA THR A 312 19.03 -27.45 10.34
C THR A 312 20.20 -26.55 9.98
N HIS A 313 19.91 -25.37 9.43
CA HIS A 313 20.91 -24.42 8.97
C HIS A 313 20.59 -23.02 9.47
N PHE A 314 21.61 -22.25 9.82
CA PHE A 314 21.50 -20.85 10.23
C PHE A 314 22.10 -19.95 9.16
N TYR A 315 21.33 -18.96 8.72
CA TYR A 315 21.80 -17.92 7.81
C TYR A 315 22.06 -16.62 8.58
N GLU A 316 23.30 -16.17 8.51
CA GLU A 316 23.82 -14.97 9.15
C GLU A 316 24.13 -13.90 8.11
N ASP A 317 23.58 -12.71 8.30
CA ASP A 317 23.93 -11.48 7.58
C ASP A 317 23.83 -10.28 8.53
N ALA A 318 24.44 -9.17 8.15
CA ALA A 318 24.36 -7.91 8.86
C ALA A 318 22.89 -7.45 9.04
N PRO A 319 22.58 -6.73 10.12
CA PRO A 319 21.22 -6.30 10.42
C PRO A 319 20.66 -5.37 9.35
N GLY A 320 19.39 -5.60 9.00
CA GLY A 320 18.66 -4.76 8.05
C GLY A 320 17.84 -3.65 8.69
N ALA A 321 17.55 -2.63 7.87
CA ALA A 321 16.61 -1.55 8.11
C ALA A 321 15.40 -1.58 7.15
N SER A 322 15.28 -2.63 6.34
CA SER A 322 14.25 -2.78 5.30
C SER A 322 12.84 -2.61 5.85
N HIS A 323 11.99 -1.94 5.05
CA HIS A 323 10.58 -1.68 5.37
C HIS A 323 10.30 -1.03 6.75
N GLY A 324 11.27 -0.29 7.30
CA GLY A 324 11.11 0.44 8.57
C GLY A 324 11.13 -0.47 9.81
N SER A 325 11.59 -1.72 9.69
CA SER A 325 11.99 -2.52 10.84
C SER A 325 13.47 -2.30 11.13
N VAL A 326 13.79 -2.01 12.39
CA VAL A 326 15.18 -2.11 12.86
C VAL A 326 15.37 -3.55 13.32
N SER A 327 16.00 -4.39 12.48
CA SER A 327 16.22 -5.82 12.73
C SER A 327 16.71 -6.13 14.15
N LEU A 328 17.63 -5.31 14.68
CA LEU A 328 18.18 -5.47 16.03
C LEU A 328 17.13 -5.38 17.16
N SER A 329 16.06 -4.61 16.98
CA SER A 329 14.99 -4.50 17.99
C SER A 329 13.91 -5.58 17.86
N ARG A 330 13.70 -6.10 16.63
CA ARG A 330 12.62 -7.06 16.33
C ARG A 330 13.10 -8.49 16.18
N TRP A 331 14.37 -8.74 15.95
CA TRP A 331 14.95 -10.07 15.71
C TRP A 331 16.29 -10.24 16.43
N PRO A 332 16.40 -9.84 17.72
CA PRO A 332 17.68 -9.77 18.43
C PRO A 332 18.37 -11.14 18.58
N GLY A 333 17.60 -12.24 18.54
CA GLY A 333 18.14 -13.59 18.67
C GLY A 333 19.09 -13.99 17.55
N PHE A 334 19.00 -13.36 16.37
CA PHE A 334 19.83 -13.73 15.20
C PHE A 334 21.12 -12.91 15.09
N TYR A 335 21.45 -12.14 16.12
CA TYR A 335 22.64 -11.29 16.15
C TYR A 335 23.56 -11.63 17.32
N ASN A 336 24.86 -11.49 17.08
CA ASN A 336 25.93 -11.90 18.01
C ASN A 336 25.80 -13.38 18.41
N VAL A 337 25.49 -14.25 17.45
CA VAL A 337 25.45 -15.70 17.67
C VAL A 337 26.88 -16.21 17.80
N PRO A 338 27.25 -16.93 18.89
CA PRO A 338 28.56 -17.56 19.01
C PRO A 338 28.69 -18.72 18.00
N THR A 339 29.21 -18.44 16.81
CA THR A 339 29.34 -19.41 15.72
C THR A 339 30.63 -20.25 15.79
N ASP A 340 31.45 -20.05 16.83
CA ASP A 340 32.69 -20.80 17.09
C ASP A 340 32.45 -22.23 17.59
N ARG A 341 31.25 -22.51 18.13
CA ARG A 341 30.85 -23.83 18.63
C ARG A 341 29.44 -24.17 18.20
N GLY A 342 29.21 -25.44 17.86
CA GLY A 342 27.87 -25.90 17.49
C GLY A 342 27.39 -25.46 16.11
N PHE A 343 28.31 -24.98 15.27
CA PHE A 343 28.07 -24.61 13.88
C PHE A 343 29.22 -25.11 12.99
N GLU A 344 28.87 -25.51 11.76
CA GLU A 344 29.83 -25.83 10.71
C GLU A 344 29.55 -24.93 9.50
N LYS A 345 30.58 -24.26 8.99
CA LYS A 345 30.43 -23.31 7.87
C LYS A 345 30.19 -24.06 6.56
N VAL A 346 29.09 -23.75 5.87
CA VAL A 346 28.73 -24.31 4.56
C VAL A 346 29.18 -23.41 3.42
N ALA A 347 28.85 -22.11 3.51
CA ALA A 347 29.22 -21.11 2.52
C ALA A 347 29.40 -19.75 3.18
N SER A 348 30.32 -18.93 2.66
CA SER A 348 30.51 -17.56 3.15
C SER A 348 30.96 -16.64 2.01
N ALA A 349 30.38 -15.45 1.93
CA ALA A 349 30.77 -14.43 0.97
C ALA A 349 30.36 -13.03 1.45
N ALA A 350 31.29 -12.06 1.38
CA ALA A 350 31.02 -10.65 1.62
C ALA A 350 30.22 -10.36 2.91
N GLY A 351 30.62 -11.00 4.02
CA GLY A 351 30.01 -10.82 5.35
C GLY A 351 28.77 -11.69 5.63
N ARG A 352 28.28 -12.44 4.63
CA ARG A 352 27.19 -13.41 4.78
C ARG A 352 27.75 -14.79 5.00
N THR A 353 27.11 -15.56 5.87
CA THR A 353 27.52 -16.93 6.12
C THR A 353 26.32 -17.84 6.33
N LEU A 354 26.34 -19.00 5.67
CA LEU A 354 25.42 -20.09 5.91
C LEU A 354 26.14 -21.17 6.73
N TYR A 355 25.55 -21.54 7.86
CA TYR A 355 26.06 -22.56 8.75
C TYR A 355 25.10 -23.76 8.81
N ARG A 356 25.65 -24.95 8.97
CA ARG A 356 24.93 -26.13 9.47
C ARG A 356 24.96 -26.10 10.99
N ILE A 357 23.82 -26.33 11.63
CA ILE A 357 23.69 -26.37 13.09
C ILE A 357 24.13 -27.76 13.57
N THR A 358 25.11 -27.82 14.47
CA THR A 358 25.67 -29.06 15.04
C THR A 358 25.58 -29.12 16.57
N GLY A 359 25.31 -28.00 17.24
CA GLY A 359 25.37 -27.84 18.70
C GLY A 359 24.14 -28.27 19.50
N CYS A 360 23.09 -28.78 18.85
CA CYS A 360 21.85 -29.21 19.50
C CYS A 360 21.64 -30.71 19.33
N ARG A 361 22.59 -31.50 19.85
CA ARG A 361 22.52 -32.96 19.89
C ARG A 361 22.22 -33.46 21.29
#